data_AF-A0ABD7UUW4-F1
#
_entry.id   AF-A0ABD7UUW4-F1
#
_cell.length_a   1.000
_cell.length_b   1.000
_cell.length_c   1.000
_cell.angle_alpha   90.00
_cell.angle_beta   90.00
_cell.angle_gamma   90.00
#
_symmetry.space_group_name_H-M   'P 1'
#
loop_
_entity.id
_entity.type
_entity.pdbx_description
1 polymer ?
#
loop_
_entity_poly.entity_id
_entity_poly.type
_entity_poly.pdbx_seq_one_letter_code
_entity_poly.pdbx_strand_id
1 'polypeptide(L)'
;MRNWKVTGKYPQFDSTGAVASTHVIIAAEDGAVIPQLVKKDLTGTNDKDIITAVLEEFKKSEYVEIAMGEAVQKVDDLEKISQETAKTAKTAQTAAGLAKVSAERTQRMINLQTIHMLTSGGKIDPDIYKGMLELIEPAKKGEYQAYDVFTVVDSTKEEDGEAGEGNLVFVHVNEAFEYDKQTLEELESEAKVTVIKYADLVKQD
;
A
#
# COMPACT_ATOMS: atom_id res chain seq x y z
N MET A 1 -15.38 21.36 -2.01
CA MET A 1 -14.76 20.65 -0.87
C MET A 1 -15.61 20.89 0.36
N ARG A 2 -15.82 19.88 1.20
CA ARG A 2 -16.46 20.09 2.51
C ARG A 2 -15.60 21.04 3.35
N ASN A 3 -16.24 21.91 4.11
CA ASN A 3 -15.56 22.75 5.10
C ASN A 3 -15.33 21.93 6.36
N TRP A 4 -14.11 21.45 6.52
CA TRP A 4 -13.68 20.70 7.71
C TRP A 4 -13.22 21.66 8.81
N LYS A 5 -13.46 21.29 10.07
CA LYS A 5 -12.99 21.97 11.27
C LYS A 5 -12.37 20.95 12.20
N VAL A 6 -11.26 21.30 12.85
CA VAL A 6 -10.66 20.46 13.90
C VAL A 6 -11.53 20.56 15.14
N THR A 7 -12.09 19.44 15.58
CA THR A 7 -12.96 19.35 16.78
C THR A 7 -12.32 18.60 17.93
N GLY A 8 -11.26 17.83 17.66
CA GLY A 8 -10.47 17.14 18.68
C GLY A 8 -9.00 17.06 18.27
N LYS A 9 -8.09 17.23 19.24
CA LYS A 9 -6.65 17.12 19.05
C LYS A 9 -6.01 16.55 20.32
N TYR A 10 -5.54 15.32 20.24
CA TYR A 10 -5.06 14.56 21.40
C TYR A 10 -3.68 13.95 21.09
N PRO A 11 -2.59 14.49 21.68
CA PRO A 11 -1.27 13.90 21.52
C PRO A 11 -1.21 12.51 22.17
N GLN A 12 -0.46 11.60 21.56
CA GLN A 12 -0.14 10.28 22.07
C GLN A 12 1.36 10.23 22.34
N PHE A 13 1.72 9.82 23.56
CA PHE A 13 3.10 9.85 24.02
C PHE A 13 3.74 8.47 23.89
N ASP A 14 5.01 8.44 23.51
CA ASP A 14 5.82 7.23 23.56
C ASP A 14 6.34 6.93 24.98
N SER A 15 7.10 5.84 25.11
CA SER A 15 7.74 5.41 26.36
C SER A 15 8.77 6.42 26.92
N THR A 16 9.20 7.40 26.11
CA THR A 16 10.15 8.46 26.49
C THR A 16 9.43 9.76 26.92
N GLY A 17 8.11 9.83 26.76
CA GLY A 17 7.31 11.01 27.05
C GLY A 17 7.28 12.05 25.93
N ALA A 18 7.79 11.73 24.74
CA ALA A 18 7.67 12.56 23.55
C ALA A 18 6.36 12.26 22.80
N VAL A 19 5.85 13.22 22.03
CA VAL A 19 4.64 13.03 21.22
C VAL A 19 4.99 12.24 19.96
N ALA A 20 4.63 10.96 19.90
CA ALA A 20 4.88 10.09 18.77
C ALA A 20 3.79 10.19 17.68
N SER A 21 2.54 10.46 18.09
CA SER A 21 1.42 10.62 17.16
C SER A 21 0.36 11.55 17.73
N THR A 22 -0.54 12.05 16.89
CA THR A 22 -1.67 12.88 17.32
C THR A 22 -2.96 12.28 16.80
N HIS A 23 -3.88 11.96 17.71
CA HIS A 23 -5.24 11.60 17.36
C HIS A 23 -6.05 12.88 17.14
N VAL A 24 -6.59 13.04 15.93
CA VAL A 24 -7.30 14.24 15.52
C VAL A 24 -8.69 13.87 15.05
N ILE A 25 -9.66 14.68 15.42
CA ILE A 25 -11.04 14.57 14.94
C ILE A 25 -11.32 15.82 14.12
N ILE A 26 -11.71 15.62 12.86
CA ILE A 26 -12.25 16.69 12.01
C ILE A 26 -13.74 16.46 11.78
N ALA A 27 -14.52 17.55 11.79
CA ALA A 27 -15.94 17.51 11.51
C ALA A 27 -16.31 18.53 10.43
N ALA A 28 -17.30 18.18 9.62
CA ALA A 28 -17.91 19.08 8.64
C ALA A 28 -19.31 19.52 9.09
N GLU A 29 -19.81 20.62 8.51
CA GLU A 29 -21.10 21.21 8.87
C GLU A 29 -22.31 20.33 8.52
N ASP A 30 -22.12 19.35 7.63
CA ASP A 30 -23.13 18.34 7.27
C ASP A 30 -23.20 17.16 8.27
N GLY A 31 -22.41 17.22 9.35
CA GLY A 31 -22.37 16.19 10.40
C GLY A 31 -21.39 15.06 10.12
N ALA A 32 -20.63 15.08 9.03
CA ALA A 32 -19.56 14.12 8.81
C ALA A 32 -18.43 14.31 9.82
N VAL A 33 -17.92 13.21 10.38
CA VAL A 33 -16.83 13.21 11.37
C VAL A 33 -15.78 12.18 10.95
N ILE A 34 -14.51 12.58 10.93
CA ILE A 34 -13.38 11.71 10.63
C ILE A 34 -12.42 11.74 11.84
N PRO A 35 -12.39 10.66 12.63
CA PRO A 35 -11.34 10.45 13.63
C PRO A 35 -10.14 9.75 12.97
N GLN A 36 -8.94 10.32 13.08
CA GLN A 36 -7.73 9.74 12.50
C GLN A 36 -6.55 9.85 13.46
N LEU A 37 -5.77 8.77 13.57
CA LEU A 37 -4.46 8.80 14.20
C LEU A 37 -3.41 9.16 13.14
N VAL A 38 -2.73 10.30 13.31
CA VAL A 38 -1.65 10.72 12.41
C VAL A 38 -0.31 10.50 13.14
N LYS A 39 0.61 9.73 12.54
CA LYS A 39 1.96 9.43 13.09
C LYS A 39 2.91 10.65 13.00
N LYS A 40 2.48 11.77 13.56
CA LYS A 40 3.18 13.05 13.58
C LYS A 40 2.72 13.87 14.78
N ASP A 41 3.63 14.64 15.37
CA ASP A 41 3.26 15.69 16.33
C ASP A 41 2.57 16.85 15.58
N LEU A 42 1.28 17.04 15.88
CA LEU A 42 0.45 18.11 15.31
C LEU A 42 0.03 19.14 16.37
N THR A 43 0.60 19.09 17.57
CA THR A 43 0.19 19.95 18.70
C THR A 43 0.40 21.43 18.39
N GLY A 44 1.52 21.79 17.75
CA GLY A 44 1.86 23.15 17.33
C GLY A 44 1.45 23.54 15.91
N THR A 45 0.73 22.67 15.20
CA THR A 45 0.37 22.87 13.80
C THR A 45 -0.95 23.66 13.67
N ASN A 46 -1.10 24.45 12.61
CA ASN A 46 -2.34 25.18 12.34
C ASN A 46 -3.43 24.25 11.79
N ASP A 47 -4.69 24.64 11.97
CA ASP A 47 -5.86 23.81 11.61
C ASP A 47 -5.89 23.39 10.13
N LYS A 48 -5.43 24.25 9.22
CA LYS A 48 -5.43 23.95 7.78
C LYS A 48 -4.48 22.80 7.45
N ASP A 49 -3.27 22.83 8.02
CA ASP A 49 -2.27 21.78 7.80
C ASP A 49 -2.65 20.49 8.54
N ILE A 50 -3.31 20.61 9.71
CA ILE A 50 -3.87 19.46 10.43
C ILE A 50 -4.97 18.77 9.59
N ILE A 51 -5.92 19.54 9.06
CA ILE A 51 -7.01 19.01 8.23
C ILE A 51 -6.43 18.31 7.00
N THR A 52 -5.42 18.90 6.35
CA THR A 52 -4.74 18.28 5.21
C THR A 52 -4.12 16.94 5.60
N ALA A 53 -3.33 16.90 6.68
CA ALA A 53 -2.70 15.67 7.16
C ALA A 53 -3.73 14.57 7.54
N VAL A 54 -4.83 14.95 8.19
CA VAL A 54 -5.91 14.00 8.54
C VAL A 54 -6.59 13.44 7.29
N LEU A 55 -6.89 14.28 6.31
CA LEU A 55 -7.52 13.82 5.08
C LEU A 55 -6.59 12.96 4.23
N GLU A 56 -5.29 13.25 4.21
CA GLU A 56 -4.28 12.40 3.56
C GLU A 56 -4.19 11.03 4.25
N GLU A 57 -4.10 11.02 5.58
CA GLU A 57 -4.02 9.78 6.35
C GLU A 57 -5.32 8.95 6.26
N PHE A 58 -6.49 9.60 6.34
CA PHE A 58 -7.78 8.96 6.14
C PHE A 58 -7.94 8.40 4.72
N LYS A 59 -7.48 9.14 3.70
CA LYS A 59 -7.43 8.62 2.33
C LYS A 59 -6.54 7.40 2.25
N LYS A 60 -5.34 7.41 2.85
CA LYS A 60 -4.46 6.23 2.86
C LYS A 60 -5.13 5.03 3.51
N SER A 61 -5.79 5.19 4.66
CA SER A 61 -6.43 4.07 5.36
C SER A 61 -7.65 3.51 4.62
N GLU A 62 -8.58 4.39 4.19
CA GLU A 62 -9.77 3.97 3.42
C GLU A 62 -9.36 3.38 2.07
N TYR A 63 -8.34 3.96 1.44
CA TYR A 63 -7.82 3.45 0.19
C TYR A 63 -7.28 2.03 0.35
N VAL A 64 -6.54 1.73 1.42
CA VAL A 64 -6.04 0.37 1.68
C VAL A 64 -7.19 -0.63 1.89
N GLU A 65 -8.25 -0.26 2.61
CA GLU A 65 -9.38 -1.16 2.86
C GLU A 65 -10.21 -1.42 1.60
N ILE A 66 -10.54 -0.36 0.85
CA ILE A 66 -11.28 -0.48 -0.42
C ILE A 66 -10.43 -1.20 -1.47
N ALA A 67 -9.13 -0.89 -1.54
CA ALA A 67 -8.16 -1.54 -2.42
C ALA A 67 -8.11 -3.05 -2.21
N MET A 68 -8.01 -3.48 -0.95
CA MET A 68 -8.03 -4.90 -0.62
C MET A 68 -9.33 -5.56 -1.05
N GLY A 69 -10.49 -4.91 -0.83
CA GLY A 69 -11.79 -5.43 -1.26
C GLY A 69 -11.90 -5.60 -2.77
N GLU A 70 -11.53 -4.58 -3.55
CA GLU A 70 -11.59 -4.64 -5.02
C GLU A 70 -10.56 -5.62 -5.60
N ALA A 71 -9.37 -5.72 -5.02
CA ALA A 71 -8.36 -6.68 -5.44
C ALA A 71 -8.79 -8.13 -5.13
N VAL A 72 -9.44 -8.39 -3.99
CA VAL A 72 -10.06 -9.70 -3.69
C VAL A 72 -11.12 -10.05 -4.72
N GLN A 73 -12.02 -9.10 -5.05
CA GLN A 73 -13.06 -9.32 -6.07
C GLN A 73 -12.46 -9.66 -7.45
N LYS A 74 -11.39 -8.99 -7.84
CA LYS A 74 -10.65 -9.29 -9.09
C LYS A 74 -10.03 -10.70 -9.09
N VAL A 75 -9.57 -11.20 -7.95
CA VAL A 75 -9.06 -12.58 -7.82
C VAL A 75 -10.19 -13.61 -7.95
N ASP A 76 -11.34 -13.34 -7.34
CA ASP A 76 -12.53 -14.19 -7.44
C ASP A 76 -13.07 -14.26 -8.88
N ASP A 77 -13.05 -13.14 -9.61
CA ASP A 77 -13.50 -13.14 -11.01
C ASP A 77 -12.55 -13.92 -11.92
N LEU A 78 -11.23 -13.83 -11.70
CA LEU A 78 -10.25 -14.69 -12.39
C LEU A 78 -10.46 -16.17 -12.07
N GLU A 79 -10.84 -16.51 -10.82
CA GLU A 79 -11.18 -17.88 -10.46
C GLU A 79 -12.39 -18.40 -11.25
N LYS A 80 -13.47 -17.61 -11.34
CA LYS A 80 -14.65 -17.99 -12.12
C LYS A 80 -14.27 -18.23 -13.59
N ILE A 81 -13.53 -17.32 -14.19
CA ILE A 81 -13.05 -17.44 -15.59
C ILE A 81 -12.20 -18.71 -15.74
N SER A 82 -11.29 -18.98 -14.81
CA SER A 82 -10.45 -20.19 -14.82
C SER A 82 -11.30 -21.45 -14.74
N GLN A 83 -12.31 -21.50 -13.85
CA GLN A 83 -13.18 -22.66 -13.71
C GLN A 83 -14.06 -22.89 -14.95
N GLU A 84 -14.59 -21.82 -15.56
CA GLU A 84 -15.37 -21.91 -16.80
C GLU A 84 -14.52 -22.33 -18.00
N THR A 85 -13.31 -21.79 -18.10
CA THR A 85 -12.35 -22.14 -19.15
C THR A 85 -11.87 -23.59 -19.00
N ALA A 86 -11.61 -24.06 -17.77
CA ALA A 86 -11.23 -25.45 -17.51
C ALA A 86 -12.31 -26.46 -17.93
N LYS A 87 -13.60 -26.12 -17.77
CA LYS A 87 -14.73 -26.98 -18.20
C LYS A 87 -14.85 -27.08 -19.72
N THR A 88 -14.35 -26.10 -20.45
CA THR A 88 -14.52 -25.97 -21.91
C THR A 88 -13.22 -26.19 -22.69
N ALA A 89 -12.08 -26.28 -22.00
CA ALA A 89 -10.76 -26.45 -22.61
C ALA A 89 -10.60 -27.82 -23.27
N LYS A 90 -10.77 -27.87 -24.59
CA LYS A 90 -10.58 -29.08 -25.43
C LYS A 90 -9.37 -28.99 -26.36
N THR A 91 -8.67 -27.86 -26.38
CA THR A 91 -7.54 -27.58 -27.28
C THR A 91 -6.29 -27.12 -26.53
N ALA A 92 -5.12 -27.28 -27.15
CA ALA A 92 -3.86 -26.77 -26.60
C ALA A 92 -3.88 -25.25 -26.39
N GLN A 93 -4.57 -24.49 -27.26
CA GLN A 93 -4.72 -23.04 -27.12
C GLN A 93 -5.55 -22.66 -25.89
N THR A 94 -6.65 -23.38 -25.63
CA THR A 94 -7.46 -23.18 -24.41
C THR A 94 -6.71 -23.59 -23.14
N ALA A 95 -5.86 -24.61 -23.20
CA ALA A 95 -5.00 -25.00 -22.07
C ALA A 95 -3.92 -23.95 -21.77
N ALA A 96 -3.31 -23.37 -22.81
CA ALA A 96 -2.36 -22.27 -22.65
C ALA A 96 -3.04 -21.00 -22.08
N GLY A 97 -4.26 -20.69 -22.54
CA GLY A 97 -5.07 -19.60 -21.98
C GLY A 97 -5.40 -19.81 -20.50
N LEU A 98 -5.76 -21.04 -20.11
CA LEU A 98 -6.01 -21.40 -18.71
C LEU A 98 -4.75 -21.25 -17.85
N ALA A 99 -3.60 -21.70 -18.33
CA ALA A 99 -2.33 -21.55 -17.63
C ALA A 99 -1.99 -20.07 -17.39
N LYS A 100 -2.24 -19.21 -18.39
CA LYS A 100 -2.05 -17.76 -18.26
C LYS A 100 -2.98 -17.15 -17.22
N VAL A 101 -4.29 -17.44 -17.28
CA VAL A 101 -5.27 -16.93 -16.29
C VAL A 101 -4.95 -17.43 -14.88
N SER A 102 -4.53 -18.70 -14.75
CA SER A 102 -4.11 -19.25 -13.46
C SER A 102 -2.86 -18.57 -12.92
N ALA A 103 -1.87 -18.30 -13.76
CA ALA A 103 -0.65 -17.59 -13.35
C ALA A 103 -0.97 -16.15 -12.92
N GLU A 104 -1.82 -15.44 -13.67
CA GLU A 104 -2.30 -14.10 -13.32
C GLU A 104 -3.04 -14.10 -11.97
N ARG A 105 -3.88 -15.11 -11.73
CA ARG A 105 -4.58 -15.28 -10.45
C ARG A 105 -3.58 -15.50 -9.30
N THR A 106 -2.64 -16.43 -9.47
CA THR A 106 -1.60 -16.71 -8.45
C THR A 106 -0.81 -15.45 -8.13
N GLN A 107 -0.39 -14.69 -9.15
CA GLN A 107 0.34 -13.45 -8.94
C GLN A 107 -0.48 -12.42 -8.17
N ARG A 108 -1.76 -12.22 -8.50
CA ARG A 108 -2.64 -11.30 -7.75
C ARG A 108 -2.86 -11.72 -6.31
N MET A 109 -2.92 -13.02 -6.03
CA MET A 109 -3.02 -13.54 -4.68
C MET A 109 -1.75 -13.27 -3.86
N ILE A 110 -0.57 -13.46 -4.45
CA ILE A 110 0.73 -13.09 -3.84
C ILE A 110 0.74 -11.59 -3.52
N ASN A 111 0.33 -10.75 -4.47
CA ASN A 111 0.28 -9.30 -4.30
C ASN A 111 -0.64 -8.90 -3.13
N LEU A 112 -1.85 -9.48 -3.06
CA LEU A 112 -2.81 -9.26 -1.97
C LEU A 112 -2.27 -9.68 -0.61
N GLN A 113 -1.68 -10.87 -0.52
CA GLN A 113 -1.09 -11.37 0.73
C GLN A 113 0.06 -10.46 1.18
N THR A 114 0.85 -9.97 0.23
CA THR A 114 1.95 -9.04 0.52
C THR A 114 1.43 -7.69 1.01
N ILE A 115 0.45 -7.09 0.33
CA ILE A 115 -0.21 -5.86 0.80
C ILE A 115 -0.72 -6.07 2.22
N HIS A 116 -1.52 -7.12 2.45
CA HIS A 116 -2.11 -7.39 3.75
C HIS A 116 -1.04 -7.51 4.83
N MET A 117 0.03 -8.26 4.57
CA MET A 117 1.09 -8.43 5.56
C MET A 117 1.77 -7.10 5.86
N LEU A 118 2.18 -6.36 4.83
CA LEU A 118 2.86 -5.06 4.95
C LEU A 118 2.00 -3.98 5.61
N THR A 119 0.67 -4.08 5.52
CA THR A 119 -0.26 -3.09 6.12
C THR A 119 -0.90 -3.55 7.43
N SER A 120 -0.79 -4.83 7.81
CA SER A 120 -1.41 -5.41 9.02
C SER A 120 -0.86 -4.88 10.36
N GLY A 121 0.17 -4.03 10.34
CA GLY A 121 0.77 -3.42 11.54
C GLY A 121 1.59 -4.39 12.40
N GLY A 122 1.76 -5.65 11.97
CA GLY A 122 2.65 -6.60 12.63
C GLY A 122 4.12 -6.33 12.30
N LYS A 123 5.03 -6.64 13.24
CA LYS A 123 6.47 -6.67 12.95
C LYS A 123 6.74 -7.79 11.94
N ILE A 124 7.49 -7.46 10.90
CA ILE A 124 7.85 -8.41 9.83
C ILE A 124 9.32 -8.75 9.94
N ASP A 125 9.61 -10.05 9.88
CA ASP A 125 10.97 -10.56 9.85
C ASP A 125 11.67 -10.15 8.52
N PRO A 126 12.94 -9.71 8.55
CA PRO A 126 13.66 -9.26 7.35
C PRO A 126 13.67 -10.29 6.22
N ASP A 127 13.85 -11.57 6.53
CA ASP A 127 13.91 -12.64 5.51
C ASP A 127 12.54 -12.83 4.86
N ILE A 128 11.47 -12.70 5.63
CA ILE A 128 10.10 -12.76 5.11
C ILE A 128 9.82 -11.54 4.23
N TYR A 129 10.23 -10.33 4.64
CA TYR A 129 10.11 -9.13 3.81
C TYR A 129 10.82 -9.32 2.47
N LYS A 130 12.09 -9.72 2.49
CA LYS A 130 12.90 -9.99 1.30
C LYS A 130 12.22 -11.00 0.38
N GLY A 131 11.85 -12.16 0.92
CA GLY A 131 11.23 -13.25 0.15
C GLY A 131 9.89 -12.86 -0.47
N MET A 132 9.09 -12.01 0.18
CA MET A 132 7.84 -11.51 -0.43
C MET A 132 8.09 -10.58 -1.61
N LEU A 133 9.04 -9.66 -1.50
CA LEU A 133 9.34 -8.72 -2.57
C LEU A 133 9.95 -9.41 -3.79
N GLU A 134 10.74 -10.46 -3.60
CA GLU A 134 11.27 -11.28 -4.69
C GLU A 134 10.17 -12.00 -5.51
N LEU A 135 8.98 -12.21 -4.92
CA LEU A 135 7.83 -12.80 -5.61
C LEU A 135 6.98 -11.77 -6.39
N ILE A 136 7.22 -10.47 -6.17
CA ILE A 136 6.51 -9.39 -6.85
C ILE A 136 7.32 -8.97 -8.07
N GLU A 137 6.63 -8.68 -9.18
CA GLU A 137 7.29 -8.26 -10.41
C GLU A 137 8.06 -6.93 -10.21
N PRO A 138 9.30 -6.81 -10.72
CA PRO A 138 10.02 -5.55 -10.71
C PRO A 138 9.36 -4.52 -11.63
N ALA A 139 9.61 -3.25 -11.35
CA ALA A 139 9.12 -2.13 -12.15
C ALA A 139 9.48 -2.30 -13.64
N LYS A 140 8.49 -2.09 -14.51
CA LYS A 140 8.61 -2.10 -15.97
C LYS A 140 8.02 -0.81 -16.50
N LYS A 141 8.68 -0.20 -17.48
CA LYS A 141 8.12 0.98 -18.15
C LYS A 141 6.72 0.67 -18.71
N GLY A 142 5.74 1.50 -18.37
CA GLY A 142 4.37 1.37 -18.86
C GLY A 142 3.32 2.00 -17.95
N GLU A 143 2.06 1.80 -18.34
CA GLU A 143 0.90 2.20 -17.55
C GLU A 143 0.61 1.15 -16.48
N TYR A 144 0.45 1.64 -15.26
CA TYR A 144 0.00 0.86 -14.12
C TYR A 144 -1.41 1.30 -13.73
N GLN A 145 -2.24 0.32 -13.40
CA GLN A 145 -3.60 0.54 -12.92
C GLN A 145 -3.60 0.64 -11.40
N ALA A 146 -4.66 1.25 -10.86
CA ALA A 146 -4.90 1.21 -9.42
C ALA A 146 -4.85 -0.23 -8.91
N TYR A 147 -4.20 -0.42 -7.76
CA TYR A 147 -3.93 -1.68 -7.07
C TYR A 147 -2.91 -2.61 -7.73
N ASP A 148 -2.26 -2.17 -8.82
CA ASP A 148 -1.05 -2.85 -9.24
C ASP A 148 0.03 -2.66 -8.18
N VAL A 149 0.93 -3.63 -8.09
CA VAL A 149 2.09 -3.58 -7.21
C VAL A 149 3.32 -4.00 -7.99
N PHE A 150 4.44 -3.43 -7.63
CA PHE A 150 5.73 -3.78 -8.20
C PHE A 150 6.84 -3.49 -7.20
N THR A 151 8.03 -3.99 -7.50
CA THR A 151 9.23 -3.72 -6.71
C THR A 151 10.20 -2.79 -7.41
N VAL A 152 10.89 -1.98 -6.61
CA VAL A 152 11.97 -1.11 -7.06
C VAL A 152 13.20 -1.38 -6.20
N VAL A 153 14.38 -1.29 -6.80
CA VAL A 153 15.65 -1.39 -6.08
C VAL A 153 15.95 -0.05 -5.40
N ASP A 154 16.15 -0.06 -4.10
CA ASP A 154 16.73 1.03 -3.35
C ASP A 154 18.25 1.02 -3.53
N SER A 155 18.75 1.87 -4.42
CA SER A 155 20.17 2.01 -4.71
C SER A 155 20.99 2.55 -3.52
N THR A 156 20.35 3.00 -2.45
CA THR A 156 21.03 3.47 -1.23
C THR A 156 21.32 2.34 -0.25
N LYS A 157 20.78 1.15 -0.49
CA LYS A 157 20.96 -0.06 0.32
C LYS A 157 21.88 -1.06 -0.36
N GLU A 158 22.71 -1.72 0.43
CA GLU A 158 23.46 -2.91 0.01
C GLU A 158 22.50 -4.04 -0.37
N GLU A 159 22.95 -5.00 -1.20
CA GLU A 159 22.10 -6.09 -1.73
C GLU A 159 21.40 -6.91 -0.65
N ASP A 160 22.05 -7.09 0.51
CA ASP A 160 21.49 -7.81 1.66
C ASP A 160 20.72 -6.91 2.64
N GLY A 161 20.73 -5.59 2.46
CA GLY A 161 20.17 -4.65 3.43
C GLY A 161 20.99 -4.54 4.72
N GLU A 162 20.50 -3.77 5.69
CA GLU A 162 21.20 -3.59 6.98
C GLU A 162 20.83 -4.68 8.00
N ALA A 163 19.65 -5.27 7.84
CA ALA A 163 19.05 -6.29 8.71
C ALA A 163 18.80 -7.62 7.99
N GLY A 164 19.23 -7.80 6.74
CA GLY A 164 18.95 -8.97 5.90
C GLY A 164 17.71 -8.82 5.00
N GLU A 165 17.07 -7.64 5.03
CA GLU A 165 15.84 -7.33 4.30
C GLU A 165 16.02 -7.20 2.79
N GLY A 166 17.27 -7.14 2.33
CA GLY A 166 17.61 -6.86 0.94
C GLY A 166 17.48 -5.38 0.56
N ASN A 167 17.51 -5.10 -0.74
CA ASN A 167 17.41 -3.74 -1.28
C ASN A 167 16.13 -3.50 -2.10
N LEU A 168 15.18 -4.44 -2.10
CA LEU A 168 13.91 -4.22 -2.77
C LEU A 168 12.96 -3.41 -1.89
N VAL A 169 12.14 -2.59 -2.54
CA VAL A 169 11.11 -1.78 -1.90
C VAL A 169 9.77 -2.04 -2.58
N PHE A 170 8.73 -2.15 -1.76
CA PHE A 170 7.36 -2.34 -2.21
C PHE A 170 6.76 -1.03 -2.71
N VAL A 171 6.14 -1.06 -3.89
CA VAL A 171 5.38 0.06 -4.42
C VAL A 171 3.96 -0.40 -4.75
N HIS A 172 2.99 0.27 -4.14
CA HIS A 172 1.57 0.07 -4.39
C HIS A 172 1.01 1.25 -5.18
N VAL A 173 0.24 0.96 -6.23
CA VAL A 173 -0.33 1.99 -7.09
C VAL A 173 -1.68 2.41 -6.55
N ASN A 174 -1.76 3.64 -6.05
CA ASN A 174 -2.98 4.22 -5.51
C ASN A 174 -3.93 4.72 -6.61
N GLU A 175 -3.39 5.26 -7.68
CA GLU A 175 -4.17 5.73 -8.82
C GLU A 175 -3.41 5.41 -10.10
N ALA A 176 -4.13 5.27 -11.20
CA ALA A 176 -3.50 4.98 -12.48
C ALA A 176 -2.39 6.01 -12.79
N PHE A 177 -1.20 5.50 -13.06
CA PHE A 177 -0.01 6.30 -13.30
C PHE A 177 0.89 5.62 -14.33
N GLU A 178 1.76 6.41 -14.96
CA GLU A 178 2.73 5.92 -15.92
C GLU A 178 4.12 5.89 -15.27
N TYR A 179 4.70 4.69 -15.23
CA TYR A 179 6.09 4.51 -14.83
C TYR A 179 6.98 4.53 -16.07
N ASP A 180 8.00 5.37 -16.07
CA ASP A 180 9.04 5.42 -17.10
C ASP A 180 10.38 4.96 -16.52
N LYS A 181 10.92 5.77 -15.61
CA LYS A 181 12.24 5.59 -14.98
C LYS A 181 12.34 6.37 -13.67
N GLN A 182 11.20 6.64 -13.03
CA GLN A 182 11.17 7.40 -11.79
C GLN A 182 12.07 6.73 -10.76
N THR A 183 12.88 7.53 -10.07
CA THR A 183 13.71 7.07 -8.96
C THR A 183 12.83 6.74 -7.75
N LEU A 184 13.41 6.04 -6.76
CA LEU A 184 12.70 5.76 -5.52
C LEU A 184 12.24 7.05 -4.81
N GLU A 185 13.08 8.08 -4.78
CA GLU A 185 12.73 9.39 -4.18
C GLU A 185 11.58 10.09 -4.93
N GLU A 186 11.54 9.97 -6.25
CA GLU A 186 10.46 10.51 -7.07
C GLU A 186 9.14 9.76 -6.81
N LEU A 187 9.20 8.43 -6.65
CA LEU A 187 8.04 7.62 -6.28
C LEU A 187 7.55 7.92 -4.86
N GLU A 188 8.44 8.17 -3.90
CA GLU A 188 8.06 8.57 -2.53
C GLU A 188 7.34 9.92 -2.51
N SER A 189 7.59 10.78 -3.50
CA SER A 189 6.94 12.08 -3.66
C SER A 189 5.67 12.03 -4.50
N GLU A 190 5.37 10.90 -5.15
CA GLU A 190 4.23 10.72 -6.04
C GLU A 190 3.00 10.25 -5.24
N ALA A 191 1.98 11.11 -5.14
CA ALA A 191 0.76 10.82 -4.39
C ALA A 191 -0.04 9.63 -4.96
N LYS A 192 0.14 9.32 -6.24
CA LYS A 192 -0.51 8.19 -6.92
C LYS A 192 0.09 6.84 -6.56
N VAL A 193 1.18 6.78 -5.82
CA VAL A 193 1.77 5.53 -5.35
C VAL A 193 2.08 5.60 -3.86
N THR A 194 2.20 4.45 -3.23
CA THR A 194 2.65 4.29 -1.84
C THR A 194 3.91 3.43 -1.86
N VAL A 195 5.00 3.99 -1.36
CA VAL A 195 6.28 3.29 -1.17
C VAL A 195 6.34 2.79 0.27
N ILE A 196 6.66 1.50 0.48
CA ILE A 196 6.78 0.89 1.81
C ILE A 196 8.17 0.26 1.94
N LYS A 197 9.04 0.88 2.72
CA LYS A 197 10.37 0.36 3.05
C LYS A 197 10.31 -0.52 4.30
N TYR A 198 11.26 -1.44 4.44
CA TYR A 198 11.38 -2.26 5.64
C TYR A 198 11.42 -1.41 6.92
N ALA A 199 12.16 -0.30 6.89
CA ALA A 199 12.28 0.65 7.99
C ALA A 199 10.91 1.17 8.49
N ASP A 200 9.91 1.28 7.63
CA ASP A 200 8.57 1.79 7.99
C ASP A 200 7.75 0.74 8.77
N LEU A 201 8.12 -0.54 8.64
CA LEU A 201 7.48 -1.68 9.29
C LEU A 201 8.06 -1.96 10.68
N VAL A 202 9.34 -1.68 10.88
CA VAL A 202 10.04 -1.88 12.16
C VAL A 202 9.95 -0.67 13.10
N LYS A 203 9.70 0.54 12.59
CA LYS A 203 9.53 1.76 13.41
C LYS A 203 8.18 1.85 14.13
N GLN A 204 7.35 0.81 14.08
CA GLN A 204 6.11 0.75 14.87
C GLN A 204 6.42 0.33 16.31
N ASP A 205 6.97 1.26 17.09
CA ASP A 205 7.03 1.21 18.57
C ASP A 205 6.68 2.60 19.14
#